data_AF-A0A8H6QLP8-F1
#
_entry.id   AF-A0A8H6QLP8-F1
#
_cell.length_a   1.000
_cell.length_b   1.000
_cell.length_c   1.000
_cell.angle_alpha   90.00
_cell.angle_beta   90.00
_cell.angle_gamma   90.00
#
_symmetry.space_group_name_H-M   'P 1'
#
loop_
_entity.id
_entity.type
_entity.pdbx_description
1 polymer ?
#
loop_
_entity_poly.entity_id
_entity_poly.type
_entity_poly.pdbx_seq_one_letter_code
_entity_poly.pdbx_strand_id
1 'polypeptide(L)'
;MAAIGSGTQYFVGEFDGTTFTPDADSVYPGNATANWMDWGPDFYASAGYNGLPMDAYVHIGWMNNWQYGQNIPTSPWRSAMSIPRHLTLETIGAKATLVQRPQEAWSSIVSKQAAYSHTYNSVPEGSVNVGTTGETIKIDLSFSAASTASEFAIAVRASADSTQQTLVGYDFVNKQVFIDRTRSGDVSFDKTFASVYRGPLAPGVNGKVNLSIFVDRSSVEVFGGQGETTLTAQIFPSGEAVHARLVSTGGATKGVNLKIYNVASTWH
;
A
#
# COMPACT_ATOMS: atom_id res chain seq x y z
N MET A 1 -6.90 -13.69 -2.86
CA MET A 1 -7.63 -13.62 -4.14
C MET A 1 -7.35 -12.26 -4.75
N ALA A 2 -7.26 -12.16 -6.07
CA ALA A 2 -7.18 -10.87 -6.76
C ALA A 2 -8.43 -10.04 -6.44
N ALA A 3 -8.30 -8.71 -6.44
CA ALA A 3 -9.44 -7.82 -6.24
C ALA A 3 -10.52 -8.05 -7.29
N ILE A 4 -11.80 -7.97 -6.89
CA ILE A 4 -12.92 -8.00 -7.82
C ILE A 4 -12.93 -6.67 -8.60
N GLY A 5 -13.21 -6.74 -9.90
CA GLY A 5 -13.29 -5.58 -10.78
C GLY A 5 -12.01 -5.36 -11.56
N SER A 6 -11.58 -4.10 -11.66
CA SER A 6 -10.46 -3.69 -12.48
C SER A 6 -9.10 -3.78 -11.75
N GLY A 7 -8.03 -4.06 -12.49
CA GLY A 7 -6.65 -4.09 -11.97
C GLY A 7 -5.62 -3.99 -13.09
N THR A 8 -4.34 -3.87 -12.71
CA THR A 8 -3.24 -3.67 -13.66
C THR A 8 -2.21 -4.79 -13.56
N GLN A 9 -1.93 -5.47 -14.68
CA GLN A 9 -0.86 -6.45 -14.81
C GLN A 9 0.31 -5.92 -15.65
N TYR A 10 1.46 -6.60 -15.62
CA TYR A 10 2.61 -6.28 -16.45
C TYR A 10 3.32 -7.54 -17.00
N PHE A 11 4.14 -7.32 -18.01
CA PHE A 11 5.05 -8.31 -18.59
C PHE A 11 6.45 -7.69 -18.70
N VAL A 12 7.47 -8.50 -18.48
CA VAL A 12 8.89 -8.18 -18.68
C VAL A 12 9.35 -8.94 -19.91
N GLY A 13 10.20 -8.32 -20.71
CA GLY A 13 10.71 -8.87 -21.95
C GLY A 13 11.40 -7.79 -22.78
N GLU A 14 11.67 -8.13 -24.02
CA GLU A 14 12.44 -7.30 -24.94
C GLU A 14 11.56 -6.79 -26.08
N PHE A 15 11.86 -5.59 -26.59
CA PHE A 15 11.17 -4.99 -27.72
C PHE A 15 12.16 -4.60 -28.82
N ASP A 16 11.96 -5.12 -30.02
CA ASP A 16 12.87 -4.92 -31.16
C ASP A 16 12.53 -3.68 -32.03
N GLY A 17 11.56 -2.87 -31.62
CA GLY A 17 11.01 -1.77 -32.40
C GLY A 17 9.67 -2.10 -33.08
N THR A 18 9.30 -3.38 -33.16
CA THR A 18 8.04 -3.84 -33.77
C THR A 18 7.31 -4.90 -32.93
N THR A 19 8.05 -5.82 -32.32
CA THR A 19 7.52 -6.98 -31.63
C THR A 19 8.04 -7.01 -30.19
N PHE A 20 7.12 -7.17 -29.24
CA PHE A 20 7.46 -7.45 -27.86
C PHE A 20 7.52 -8.96 -27.64
N THR A 21 8.65 -9.46 -27.15
CA THR A 21 8.85 -10.86 -26.79
C THR A 21 8.94 -10.95 -25.26
N PRO A 22 7.93 -11.53 -24.56
CA PRO A 22 7.98 -11.67 -23.12
C PRO A 22 9.05 -12.67 -22.70
N ASP A 23 9.71 -12.39 -21.58
CA ASP A 23 10.61 -13.34 -20.94
C ASP A 23 9.83 -14.58 -20.50
N ALA A 24 10.47 -15.74 -20.57
CA ALA A 24 9.84 -17.03 -20.30
C ALA A 24 9.27 -17.14 -18.87
N ASP A 25 9.88 -16.46 -17.89
CA ASP A 25 9.44 -16.42 -16.50
C ASP A 25 8.46 -15.27 -16.20
N SER A 26 8.13 -14.44 -17.20
CA SER A 26 7.11 -13.39 -17.10
C SER A 26 5.71 -13.87 -17.50
N VAL A 27 5.62 -15.00 -18.20
CA VAL A 27 4.36 -15.64 -18.60
C VAL A 27 4.12 -16.93 -17.84
N TYR A 28 2.85 -17.24 -17.57
CA TYR A 28 2.46 -18.39 -16.75
C TYR A 28 1.46 -19.28 -17.49
N PRO A 29 1.51 -20.62 -17.30
CA PRO A 29 0.48 -21.51 -17.82
C PRO A 29 -0.92 -21.16 -17.29
N GLY A 30 -1.93 -21.25 -18.15
CA GLY A 30 -3.31 -20.93 -17.81
C GLY A 30 -3.67 -19.46 -18.04
N ASN A 31 -4.68 -18.96 -17.33
CA ASN A 31 -5.28 -17.63 -17.57
C ASN A 31 -5.58 -16.85 -16.27
N ALA A 32 -5.00 -17.26 -15.15
CA ALA A 32 -5.28 -16.67 -13.83
C ALA A 32 -4.04 -16.07 -13.15
N THR A 33 -2.89 -16.72 -13.26
CA THR A 33 -1.62 -16.22 -12.69
C THR A 33 -1.08 -15.10 -13.56
N ALA A 34 -0.72 -13.97 -12.94
CA ALA A 34 -0.21 -12.78 -13.62
C ALA A 34 0.81 -12.04 -12.74
N ASN A 35 1.63 -11.19 -13.35
CA ASN A 35 2.44 -10.22 -12.60
C ASN A 35 1.57 -8.98 -12.35
N TRP A 36 1.14 -8.77 -11.11
CA TRP A 36 0.32 -7.62 -10.75
C TRP A 36 1.21 -6.40 -10.51
N MET A 37 0.88 -5.27 -11.17
CA MET A 37 1.53 -3.99 -10.90
C MET A 37 1.11 -3.46 -9.52
N ASP A 38 -0.12 -3.73 -9.10
CA ASP A 38 -0.62 -3.40 -7.77
C ASP A 38 -1.57 -4.51 -7.32
N TRP A 39 -1.50 -4.89 -6.05
CA TRP A 39 -2.30 -5.96 -5.45
C TRP A 39 -3.55 -5.45 -4.74
N GLY A 40 -3.73 -4.12 -4.68
CA GLY A 40 -4.92 -3.48 -4.17
C GLY A 40 -6.03 -3.34 -5.23
N PRO A 41 -7.25 -2.99 -4.80
CA PRO A 41 -8.41 -2.86 -5.68
C PRO A 41 -8.44 -1.57 -6.50
N ASP A 42 -7.70 -0.53 -6.11
CA ASP A 42 -7.88 0.84 -6.61
C ASP A 42 -6.63 1.34 -7.37
N PHE A 43 -6.13 0.54 -8.32
CA PHE A 43 -5.04 0.95 -9.20
C PHE A 43 -5.27 0.41 -10.61
N TYR A 44 -5.90 1.23 -11.44
CA TYR A 44 -6.29 0.87 -12.81
C TYR A 44 -5.90 1.93 -13.82
N ALA A 45 -5.96 1.59 -15.11
CA ALA A 45 -5.63 2.49 -16.22
C ALA A 45 -4.27 3.20 -16.05
N SER A 46 -3.29 2.48 -15.50
CA SER A 46 -1.93 2.97 -15.29
C SER A 46 -1.28 3.30 -16.63
N ALA A 47 -0.87 4.56 -16.81
CA ALA A 47 -0.27 5.05 -18.04
C ALA A 47 1.10 5.69 -17.77
N GLY A 48 2.03 5.45 -18.68
CA GLY A 48 3.39 5.98 -18.60
C GLY A 48 3.55 7.35 -19.25
N TYR A 49 4.42 8.17 -18.66
CA TYR A 49 4.82 9.44 -19.24
C TYR A 49 5.76 9.24 -20.43
N ASN A 50 5.53 10.02 -21.49
CA ASN A 50 6.48 10.16 -22.61
C ASN A 50 7.53 11.23 -22.29
N GLY A 51 8.67 11.18 -22.98
CA GLY A 51 9.68 12.24 -22.94
C GLY A 51 10.53 12.31 -21.67
N LEU A 52 10.40 11.32 -20.76
CA LEU A 52 11.28 11.19 -19.60
C LEU A 52 12.53 10.38 -19.94
N PRO A 53 13.68 10.67 -19.31
CA PRO A 53 14.86 9.82 -19.44
C PRO A 53 14.62 8.44 -18.82
N MET A 54 15.43 7.46 -19.25
CA MET A 54 15.26 6.04 -18.90
C MET A 54 15.23 5.76 -17.39
N ASP A 55 15.98 6.52 -16.61
CA ASP A 55 16.11 6.39 -15.15
C ASP A 55 15.05 7.17 -14.37
N ALA A 56 14.20 7.95 -15.04
CA ALA A 56 13.15 8.77 -14.42
C ALA A 56 11.74 8.39 -14.89
N TYR A 57 11.55 7.18 -15.41
CA TYR A 57 10.26 6.75 -15.95
C TYR A 57 9.17 6.70 -14.87
N VAL A 58 8.00 7.28 -15.16
CA VAL A 58 6.89 7.42 -14.21
C VAL A 58 5.59 6.96 -14.85
N HIS A 59 4.81 6.21 -14.07
CA HIS A 59 3.40 5.93 -14.35
C HIS A 59 2.48 6.70 -13.40
N ILE A 60 1.25 6.97 -13.85
CA ILE A 60 0.16 7.41 -12.97
C ILE A 60 -1.05 6.51 -13.19
N GLY A 61 -1.70 6.09 -12.11
CA GLY A 61 -2.86 5.21 -12.14
C GLY A 61 -4.13 5.93 -11.68
N TRP A 62 -5.27 5.53 -12.23
CA TRP A 62 -6.58 5.90 -11.71
C TRP A 62 -6.82 5.16 -10.40
N MET A 63 -6.96 5.92 -9.30
CA MET A 63 -7.16 5.37 -7.95
C MET A 63 -8.64 5.13 -7.68
N ASN A 64 -9.19 4.15 -8.36
CA ASN A 64 -10.57 3.71 -8.24
C ASN A 64 -10.74 2.33 -8.88
N ASN A 65 -11.94 1.77 -8.80
CA ASN A 65 -12.31 0.50 -9.40
C ASN A 65 -13.65 0.60 -10.13
N TRP A 66 -13.74 0.04 -11.33
CA TRP A 66 -15.00 0.03 -12.10
C TRP A 66 -16.17 -0.65 -11.37
N GLN A 67 -15.90 -1.58 -10.45
CA GLN A 67 -16.91 -2.27 -9.66
C GLN A 67 -17.81 -1.29 -8.88
N TYR A 68 -17.22 -0.27 -8.25
CA TYR A 68 -17.92 0.64 -7.35
C TYR A 68 -17.64 2.13 -7.60
N GLY A 69 -16.79 2.44 -8.57
CA GLY A 69 -16.21 3.77 -8.73
C GLY A 69 -17.20 4.88 -9.05
N GLN A 70 -18.38 4.52 -9.59
CA GLN A 70 -19.48 5.46 -9.82
C GLN A 70 -20.26 5.82 -8.55
N ASN A 71 -20.13 5.00 -7.50
CA ASN A 71 -20.95 5.06 -6.29
C ASN A 71 -20.17 5.56 -5.07
N ILE A 72 -18.86 5.87 -5.22
CA ILE A 72 -18.07 6.38 -4.10
C ILE A 72 -18.67 7.70 -3.56
N PRO A 73 -18.68 7.91 -2.23
CA PRO A 73 -19.40 8.99 -1.57
C PRO A 73 -18.63 10.33 -1.61
N THR A 74 -18.19 10.75 -2.79
CA THR A 74 -17.46 12.00 -3.00
C THR A 74 -18.34 13.06 -3.67
N SER A 75 -18.10 14.34 -3.34
CA SER A 75 -18.75 15.51 -3.94
C SER A 75 -17.88 16.77 -3.71
N PRO A 76 -17.78 17.71 -4.67
CA PRO A 76 -18.42 17.73 -5.99
C PRO A 76 -17.68 16.93 -7.08
N TRP A 77 -16.51 16.36 -6.78
CA TRP A 77 -15.73 15.55 -7.74
C TRP A 77 -15.93 14.06 -7.49
N ARG A 78 -15.47 13.22 -8.43
CA ARG A 78 -15.42 11.77 -8.27
C ARG A 78 -14.15 11.20 -8.88
N SER A 79 -13.48 10.36 -8.10
CA SER A 79 -12.16 9.77 -8.36
C SER A 79 -10.97 10.71 -8.10
N ALA A 80 -9.80 10.10 -7.94
CA ALA A 80 -8.50 10.74 -7.93
C ALA A 80 -7.49 9.87 -8.70
N MET A 81 -6.30 10.40 -8.93
CA MET A 81 -5.16 9.59 -9.35
C MET A 81 -4.41 9.09 -8.12
N SER A 82 -3.70 7.97 -8.25
CA SER A 82 -2.77 7.47 -7.24
C SER A 82 -1.51 8.33 -7.17
N ILE A 83 -0.69 8.14 -6.15
CA ILE A 83 0.67 8.68 -6.12
C ILE A 83 1.40 8.25 -7.42
N PRO A 84 2.01 9.18 -8.18
CA PRO A 84 2.81 8.81 -9.33
C PRO A 84 3.90 7.80 -8.96
N ARG A 85 4.12 6.81 -9.81
CA ARG A 85 5.00 5.66 -9.54
C ARG A 85 6.25 5.77 -10.40
N HIS A 86 7.39 6.07 -9.80
CA HIS A 86 8.68 5.87 -10.46
C HIS A 86 8.92 4.37 -10.61
N LEU A 87 9.22 3.93 -11.82
CA LEU A 87 9.33 2.50 -12.16
C LEU A 87 10.77 2.10 -12.43
N THR A 88 11.22 1.03 -11.79
CA THR A 88 12.48 0.34 -12.11
C THR A 88 12.25 -1.17 -12.13
N LEU A 89 13.18 -1.91 -12.74
CA LEU A 89 13.28 -3.36 -12.57
C LEU A 89 14.45 -3.67 -11.65
N GLU A 90 14.23 -4.55 -10.67
CA GLU A 90 15.26 -5.06 -9.77
C GLU A 90 15.20 -6.60 -9.76
N THR A 91 16.35 -7.25 -9.58
CA THR A 91 16.39 -8.71 -9.45
C THR A 91 16.06 -9.11 -8.01
N ILE A 92 14.89 -9.70 -7.80
CA ILE A 92 14.40 -10.14 -6.49
C ILE A 92 14.06 -11.64 -6.58
N GLY A 93 14.67 -12.45 -5.71
CA GLY A 93 14.45 -13.90 -5.74
C GLY A 93 14.86 -14.55 -7.08
N ALA A 94 15.93 -14.04 -7.71
CA ALA A 94 16.42 -14.44 -9.03
C ALA A 94 15.46 -14.13 -10.21
N LYS A 95 14.48 -13.23 -10.02
CA LYS A 95 13.54 -12.80 -11.04
C LYS A 95 13.57 -11.27 -11.21
N ALA A 96 13.55 -10.80 -12.47
CA ALA A 96 13.34 -9.38 -12.76
C ALA A 96 11.93 -8.96 -12.32
N THR A 97 11.86 -8.03 -11.37
CA THR A 97 10.63 -7.65 -10.68
C THR A 97 10.44 -6.15 -10.76
N LEU A 98 9.22 -5.72 -11.11
CA LEU A 98 8.86 -4.29 -11.10
C LEU A 98 8.93 -3.76 -9.67
N VAL A 99 9.69 -2.67 -9.48
CA VAL A 99 9.80 -1.93 -8.23
C VAL A 99 9.28 -0.52 -8.45
N GLN A 100 8.39 -0.09 -7.56
CA GLN A 100 7.73 1.21 -7.60
C GLN A 100 8.18 2.09 -6.44
N ARG A 101 8.57 3.33 -6.74
CA ARG A 101 8.83 4.36 -5.72
C ARG A 101 7.77 5.46 -5.80
N PRO A 102 7.27 5.95 -4.64
CA PRO A 102 6.30 7.05 -4.61
C PRO A 102 6.98 8.34 -5.10
N GLN A 103 6.50 8.92 -6.20
CA GLN A 103 7.16 10.00 -6.92
C GLN A 103 6.38 11.32 -6.80
N GLU A 104 6.68 12.07 -5.73
CA GLU A 104 6.27 13.46 -5.57
C GLU A 104 7.42 14.29 -5.00
N ALA A 105 7.24 15.61 -4.91
CA ALA A 105 8.18 16.51 -4.25
C ALA A 105 8.07 16.42 -2.71
N TRP A 106 8.28 15.23 -2.13
CA TRP A 106 8.01 14.95 -0.71
C TRP A 106 8.66 15.93 0.27
N SER A 107 9.86 16.44 -0.02
CA SER A 107 10.55 17.41 0.84
C SER A 107 9.81 18.75 0.97
N SER A 108 8.90 19.07 0.04
CA SER A 108 8.09 20.29 0.06
C SER A 108 6.82 20.17 0.90
N ILE A 109 6.32 18.96 1.14
CA ILE A 109 5.02 18.71 1.79
C ILE A 109 5.10 17.82 3.03
N VAL A 110 6.11 16.95 3.15
CA VAL A 110 6.30 16.09 4.32
C VAL A 110 7.07 16.86 5.40
N SER A 111 6.53 16.84 6.61
CA SER A 111 7.20 17.42 7.79
C SER A 111 8.62 16.83 7.98
N LYS A 112 9.59 17.71 8.26
CA LYS A 112 10.99 17.30 8.47
C LYS A 112 11.19 16.46 9.74
N GLN A 113 10.38 16.70 10.75
CA GLN A 113 10.37 15.94 11.99
C GLN A 113 9.14 15.03 12.02
N ALA A 114 9.33 13.79 12.45
CA ALA A 114 8.23 12.87 12.64
C ALA A 114 7.31 13.36 13.75
N ALA A 115 5.99 13.39 13.47
CA ALA A 115 4.96 13.64 14.47
C ALA A 115 4.90 12.52 15.53
N TYR A 116 5.30 11.31 15.14
CA TYR A 116 5.50 10.18 16.05
C TYR A 116 6.74 9.39 15.63
N SER A 117 7.59 9.03 16.59
CA SER A 117 8.75 8.16 16.34
C SER A 117 9.02 7.29 17.55
N HIS A 118 8.96 5.97 17.38
CA HIS A 118 9.24 5.03 18.45
C HIS A 118 9.92 3.74 17.93
N THR A 119 10.79 3.17 18.75
CA THR A 119 11.38 1.85 18.52
C THR A 119 11.02 0.94 19.67
N TYR A 120 10.30 -0.15 19.37
CA TYR A 120 9.96 -1.18 20.33
C TYR A 120 10.87 -2.38 20.13
N ASN A 121 11.55 -2.80 21.19
CA ASN A 121 12.25 -4.09 21.19
C ASN A 121 11.25 -5.23 20.96
N SER A 122 10.06 -5.11 21.56
CA SER A 122 8.93 -6.01 21.37
C SER A 122 7.62 -5.27 21.58
N VAL A 123 6.67 -5.42 20.65
CA VAL A 123 5.25 -5.10 20.85
C VAL A 123 4.57 -6.39 21.30
N PRO A 124 3.99 -6.44 22.51
CA PRO A 124 3.28 -7.63 22.99
C PRO A 124 2.02 -7.89 22.16
N GLU A 125 1.47 -9.09 22.28
CA GLU A 125 0.15 -9.40 21.72
C GLU A 125 -0.91 -8.41 22.24
N GLY A 126 -1.79 -7.96 21.35
CA GLY A 126 -2.79 -6.93 21.62
C GLY A 126 -2.53 -5.64 20.84
N SER A 127 -2.90 -4.50 21.43
CA SER A 127 -2.77 -3.20 20.78
C SER A 127 -1.98 -2.21 21.61
N VAL A 128 -1.20 -1.36 20.94
CA VAL A 128 -0.46 -0.25 21.53
C VAL A 128 -0.98 1.04 20.90
N ASN A 129 -1.50 1.94 21.73
CA ASN A 129 -2.01 3.23 21.27
C ASN A 129 -0.85 4.10 20.74
N VAL A 130 -1.01 4.63 19.53
CA VAL A 130 -0.07 5.59 18.94
C VAL A 130 -0.59 7.02 19.13
N GLY A 131 -1.91 7.20 19.15
CA GLY A 131 -2.57 8.48 19.38
C GLY A 131 -3.18 9.05 18.09
N THR A 132 -3.40 10.36 18.07
CA THR A 132 -3.98 11.07 16.91
C THR A 132 -2.90 11.34 15.86
N THR A 133 -3.22 11.07 14.60
CA THR A 133 -2.31 11.23 13.45
C THR A 133 -2.86 12.17 12.38
N GLY A 134 -4.17 12.46 12.40
CA GLY A 134 -4.82 13.26 11.36
C GLY A 134 -5.21 12.42 10.14
N GLU A 135 -5.39 13.09 8.99
CA GLU A 135 -5.89 12.45 7.77
C GLU A 135 -4.82 12.24 6.69
N THR A 136 -3.76 13.06 6.71
CA THR A 136 -2.71 13.10 5.68
C THR A 136 -1.34 12.80 6.27
N ILE A 137 -0.91 11.55 6.19
CA ILE A 137 0.32 11.07 6.84
C ILE A 137 1.12 10.13 5.96
N LYS A 138 2.43 10.15 6.16
CA LYS A 138 3.36 9.12 5.72
C LYS A 138 3.80 8.32 6.93
N ILE A 139 3.78 7.00 6.84
CA ILE A 139 4.25 6.08 7.87
C ILE A 139 5.40 5.25 7.30
N ASP A 140 6.53 5.24 8.01
CA ASP A 140 7.60 4.28 7.80
C ASP A 140 7.53 3.23 8.93
N LEU A 141 7.29 1.97 8.58
CA LEU A 141 7.14 0.87 9.52
C LEU A 141 8.11 -0.26 9.16
N SER A 142 8.91 -0.71 10.11
CA SER A 142 9.71 -1.93 9.95
C SER A 142 9.67 -2.80 11.19
N PHE A 143 9.81 -4.11 10.99
CA PHE A 143 9.77 -5.10 12.07
C PHE A 143 10.47 -6.40 11.65
N SER A 144 10.82 -7.23 12.63
CA SER A 144 11.50 -8.50 12.41
C SER A 144 10.55 -9.55 11.82
N ALA A 145 10.97 -10.22 10.76
CA ALA A 145 10.27 -11.37 10.19
C ALA A 145 10.34 -12.62 11.10
N ALA A 146 11.22 -12.63 12.10
CA ALA A 146 11.32 -13.68 13.13
C ALA A 146 10.42 -13.40 14.35
N SER A 147 9.33 -12.67 14.15
CA SER A 147 8.30 -12.42 15.17
C SER A 147 7.44 -13.66 15.40
N THR A 148 6.81 -13.77 16.57
CA THR A 148 5.93 -14.90 16.89
C THR A 148 4.45 -14.62 16.61
N ALA A 149 4.10 -13.35 16.39
CA ALA A 149 2.77 -12.96 15.94
C ALA A 149 2.38 -13.65 14.62
N SER A 150 1.10 -13.96 14.45
CA SER A 150 0.55 -14.41 13.16
C SER A 150 0.40 -13.24 12.19
N GLU A 151 -0.04 -12.09 12.70
CA GLU A 151 -0.14 -10.83 11.94
C GLU A 151 0.34 -9.64 12.79
N PHE A 152 0.92 -8.65 12.13
CA PHE A 152 1.24 -7.35 12.73
C PHE A 152 0.80 -6.22 11.81
N ALA A 153 0.13 -5.22 12.37
CA ALA A 153 -0.43 -4.10 11.62
C ALA A 153 -0.33 -2.78 12.36
N ILE A 154 -0.42 -1.70 11.60
CA ILE A 154 -0.86 -0.40 12.09
C ILE A 154 -2.32 -0.19 11.68
N ALA A 155 -3.18 0.13 12.63
CA ALA A 155 -4.50 0.68 12.34
C ALA A 155 -4.36 2.19 12.09
N VAL A 156 -4.92 2.66 11.00
CA VAL A 156 -4.96 4.07 10.59
C VAL A 156 -6.39 4.48 10.30
N ARG A 157 -6.64 5.80 10.27
CA ARG A 157 -7.98 6.37 10.08
C ARG A 157 -9.00 5.68 10.99
N ALA A 158 -8.63 5.52 12.25
CA ALA A 158 -9.41 4.79 13.23
C ALA A 158 -10.20 5.74 14.13
N SER A 159 -11.38 5.32 14.56
CA SER A 159 -12.09 5.95 15.68
C SER A 159 -11.34 5.69 16.99
N ALA A 160 -11.60 6.53 18.01
CA ALA A 160 -10.97 6.38 19.32
C ALA A 160 -11.20 4.99 19.94
N ASP A 161 -12.41 4.44 19.77
CA ASP A 161 -12.81 3.11 20.24
C ASP A 161 -12.41 1.96 19.30
N SER A 162 -11.78 2.25 18.14
CA SER A 162 -11.38 1.27 17.10
C SER A 162 -12.51 0.44 16.48
N THR A 163 -13.76 0.85 16.62
CA THR A 163 -14.86 0.21 15.89
C THR A 163 -14.78 0.50 14.39
N GLN A 164 -14.28 1.67 14.02
CA GLN A 164 -13.86 2.06 12.67
C GLN A 164 -12.33 2.07 12.58
N GLN A 165 -11.74 1.45 11.56
CA GLN A 165 -10.31 1.48 11.27
C GLN A 165 -10.00 0.85 9.90
N THR A 166 -8.84 1.22 9.36
CA THR A 166 -8.18 0.48 8.27
C THR A 166 -6.89 -0.13 8.82
N LEU A 167 -6.71 -1.45 8.71
CA LEU A 167 -5.46 -2.10 9.11
C LEU A 167 -4.54 -2.24 7.92
N VAL A 168 -3.30 -1.81 8.07
CA VAL A 168 -2.23 -2.10 7.13
C VAL A 168 -1.15 -2.88 7.84
N GLY A 169 -0.82 -4.06 7.33
CA GLY A 169 0.06 -4.96 8.06
C GLY A 169 0.68 -6.04 7.22
N TYR A 170 1.19 -7.04 7.93
CA TYR A 170 1.88 -8.19 7.38
C TYR A 170 1.44 -9.47 8.09
N ASP A 171 1.15 -10.48 7.30
CA ASP A 171 0.89 -11.86 7.71
C ASP A 171 2.21 -12.64 7.65
N PHE A 172 2.69 -13.05 8.82
CA PHE A 172 3.95 -13.76 8.96
C PHE A 172 3.89 -15.20 8.45
N VAL A 173 2.71 -15.83 8.46
CA VAL A 173 2.50 -17.20 8.02
C VAL A 173 2.60 -17.27 6.50
N ASN A 174 1.85 -16.40 5.81
CA ASN A 174 1.76 -16.41 4.36
C ASN A 174 2.78 -15.49 3.67
N LYS A 175 3.52 -14.68 4.45
CA LYS A 175 4.47 -13.68 3.96
C LYS A 175 3.81 -12.69 3.01
N GLN A 176 2.74 -12.06 3.50
CA GLN A 176 1.91 -11.17 2.71
C GLN A 176 1.71 -9.83 3.41
N VAL A 177 1.92 -8.74 2.70
CA VAL A 177 1.41 -7.43 3.12
C VAL A 177 -0.09 -7.39 2.87
N PHE A 178 -0.85 -6.70 3.72
CA PHE A 178 -2.29 -6.60 3.58
C PHE A 178 -2.85 -5.21 3.89
N ILE A 179 -4.01 -4.92 3.32
CA ILE A 179 -4.90 -3.83 3.71
C ILE A 179 -6.26 -4.45 4.05
N ASP A 180 -6.71 -4.31 5.29
CA ASP A 180 -8.08 -4.62 5.73
C ASP A 180 -8.86 -3.31 5.86
N ARG A 181 -9.80 -3.10 4.93
CA ARG A 181 -10.71 -1.95 4.94
C ARG A 181 -12.15 -2.32 5.27
N THR A 182 -12.40 -3.51 5.83
CA THR A 182 -13.74 -4.03 6.15
C THR A 182 -14.53 -3.12 7.09
N ARG A 183 -13.83 -2.36 7.94
CA ARG A 183 -14.39 -1.39 8.89
C ARG A 183 -13.83 0.02 8.69
N SER A 184 -13.44 0.36 7.46
CA SER A 184 -12.78 1.63 7.15
C SER A 184 -13.68 2.86 7.21
N GLY A 185 -15.00 2.68 7.24
CA GLY A 185 -15.98 3.75 7.35
C GLY A 185 -17.22 3.51 6.50
N ASP A 186 -17.56 4.46 5.64
CA ASP A 186 -18.62 4.22 4.66
C ASP A 186 -18.18 3.14 3.68
N VAL A 187 -18.76 1.96 3.85
CA VAL A 187 -18.60 0.79 2.99
C VAL A 187 -19.95 0.36 2.41
N SER A 188 -20.97 1.22 2.50
CA SER A 188 -22.37 0.88 2.23
C SER A 188 -22.73 0.84 0.74
N PHE A 189 -21.92 1.49 -0.10
CA PHE A 189 -22.21 1.72 -1.52
C PHE A 189 -21.92 0.52 -2.44
N ASP A 190 -21.14 -0.47 -1.99
CA ASP A 190 -20.89 -1.71 -2.73
C ASP A 190 -20.51 -2.88 -1.80
N LYS A 191 -21.10 -4.06 -2.03
CA LYS A 191 -20.92 -5.26 -1.19
C LYS A 191 -19.50 -5.82 -1.21
N THR A 192 -18.72 -5.53 -2.24
CA THR A 192 -17.34 -6.00 -2.41
C THR A 192 -16.31 -5.04 -1.81
N PHE A 193 -16.72 -3.82 -1.44
CA PHE A 193 -15.80 -2.79 -0.95
C PHE A 193 -15.21 -3.15 0.42
N ALA A 194 -16.04 -3.65 1.34
CA ALA A 194 -15.62 -4.14 2.67
C ALA A 194 -14.86 -5.47 2.57
N SER A 195 -13.58 -5.39 2.18
CA SER A 195 -12.71 -6.54 1.90
C SER A 195 -11.31 -6.39 2.48
N VAL A 196 -10.59 -7.51 2.53
CA VAL A 196 -9.15 -7.57 2.84
C VAL A 196 -8.37 -7.91 1.57
N TYR A 197 -7.35 -7.13 1.27
CA TYR A 197 -6.48 -7.30 0.11
C TYR A 197 -5.08 -7.69 0.56
N ARG A 198 -4.42 -8.55 -0.20
CA ARG A 198 -3.11 -9.12 0.15
C ARG A 198 -2.20 -9.17 -1.07
N GLY A 199 -0.93 -8.84 -0.87
CA GLY A 199 0.14 -9.00 -1.86
C GLY A 199 1.33 -9.77 -1.25
N PRO A 200 2.04 -10.61 -2.03
CA PRO A 200 3.19 -11.36 -1.55
C PRO A 200 4.34 -10.41 -1.23
N LEU A 201 5.01 -10.56 -0.09
CA LEU A 201 6.18 -9.76 0.25
C LEU A 201 7.16 -10.62 1.04
N ALA A 202 8.27 -10.98 0.42
CA ALA A 202 9.34 -11.66 1.14
C ALA A 202 10.07 -10.68 2.08
N PRO A 203 10.54 -11.12 3.26
CA PRO A 203 11.42 -10.30 4.08
C PRO A 203 12.71 -9.93 3.33
N GLY A 204 13.26 -8.76 3.62
CA GLY A 204 14.57 -8.37 3.12
C GLY A 204 15.68 -9.29 3.65
N VAL A 205 16.85 -9.23 3.01
CA VAL A 205 18.04 -10.04 3.39
C VAL A 205 18.49 -9.84 4.84
N ASN A 206 18.14 -8.71 5.45
CA ASN A 206 18.40 -8.39 6.85
C ASN A 206 17.36 -8.98 7.83
N GLY A 207 16.43 -9.81 7.34
CA GLY A 207 15.37 -10.42 8.13
C GLY A 207 14.27 -9.45 8.57
N LYS A 208 14.18 -8.26 7.97
CA LYS A 208 13.14 -7.27 8.27
C LYS A 208 12.11 -7.19 7.15
N VAL A 209 10.88 -6.90 7.56
CA VAL A 209 9.82 -6.39 6.68
C VAL A 209 9.82 -4.88 6.79
N ASN A 210 9.73 -4.18 5.67
CA ASN A 210 9.64 -2.72 5.61
C ASN A 210 8.40 -2.33 4.82
N LEU A 211 7.63 -1.38 5.35
CA LEU A 211 6.44 -0.83 4.72
C LEU A 211 6.54 0.70 4.76
N SER A 212 6.40 1.34 3.60
CA SER A 212 6.10 2.77 3.51
C SER A 212 4.62 2.92 3.17
N ILE A 213 3.85 3.58 4.03
CA ILE A 213 2.40 3.69 3.91
C ILE A 213 2.04 5.16 3.80
N PHE A 214 1.28 5.51 2.77
CA PHE A 214 0.76 6.84 2.54
C PHE A 214 -0.74 6.80 2.78
N VAL A 215 -1.22 7.70 3.63
CA VAL A 215 -2.63 7.86 3.95
C VAL A 215 -3.03 9.27 3.57
N ASP A 216 -4.07 9.39 2.78
CA ASP A 216 -4.76 10.65 2.50
C ASP A 216 -6.23 10.53 2.94
N ARG A 217 -7.02 11.59 2.76
CA ARG A 217 -8.40 11.71 3.23
C ARG A 217 -9.28 10.52 2.84
N SER A 218 -9.07 9.92 1.66
CA SER A 218 -9.85 8.78 1.21
C SER A 218 -9.02 7.67 0.56
N SER A 219 -7.74 7.53 0.91
CA SER A 219 -6.87 6.51 0.33
C SER A 219 -5.79 6.02 1.28
N VAL A 220 -5.35 4.79 1.01
CA VAL A 220 -4.16 4.17 1.59
C VAL A 220 -3.36 3.51 0.48
N GLU A 221 -2.09 3.88 0.36
CA GLU A 221 -1.12 3.32 -0.58
C GLU A 221 0.07 2.73 0.19
N VAL A 222 0.36 1.46 -0.03
CA VAL A 222 1.43 0.73 0.66
C VAL A 222 2.51 0.35 -0.33
N PHE A 223 3.76 0.65 0.00
CA PHE A 223 4.95 0.24 -0.73
C PHE A 223 5.74 -0.71 0.17
N GLY A 224 5.67 -2.01 -0.12
CA GLY A 224 6.35 -3.06 0.61
C GLY A 224 7.77 -3.29 0.12
N GLY A 225 8.69 -3.52 1.05
CA GLY A 225 10.09 -3.81 0.76
C GLY A 225 10.82 -2.61 0.16
N GLN A 226 11.34 -2.80 -1.05
CA GLN A 226 11.94 -1.77 -1.91
C GLN A 226 10.89 -1.09 -2.81
N GLY A 227 9.65 -1.59 -2.83
CA GLY A 227 8.59 -1.18 -3.75
C GLY A 227 8.14 -2.28 -4.70
N GLU A 228 8.62 -3.51 -4.53
CA GLU A 228 8.28 -4.69 -5.35
C GLU A 228 6.85 -5.18 -5.16
N THR A 229 6.16 -4.68 -4.14
CA THR A 229 4.75 -5.01 -3.88
C THR A 229 4.04 -3.78 -3.38
N THR A 230 3.11 -3.29 -4.20
CA THR A 230 2.24 -2.18 -3.84
C THR A 230 0.80 -2.63 -3.65
N LEU A 231 0.11 -2.01 -2.69
CA LEU A 231 -1.34 -2.14 -2.52
C LEU A 231 -1.94 -0.75 -2.44
N THR A 232 -2.93 -0.48 -3.29
CA THR A 232 -3.66 0.78 -3.32
C THR A 232 -5.14 0.53 -3.03
N ALA A 233 -5.68 1.17 -2.00
CA ALA A 233 -7.07 1.04 -1.61
C ALA A 233 -7.68 2.38 -1.18
N GLN A 234 -8.82 2.73 -1.73
CA GLN A 234 -9.67 3.80 -1.22
C GLN A 234 -10.29 3.40 0.11
N ILE A 235 -10.56 4.39 0.95
CA ILE A 235 -11.26 4.28 2.22
C ILE A 235 -12.16 5.51 2.40
N PHE A 236 -13.28 5.39 3.12
CA PHE A 236 -14.19 6.54 3.37
C PHE A 236 -14.46 6.71 4.87
N PRO A 237 -13.42 7.05 5.65
CA PRO A 237 -13.53 7.23 7.10
C PRO A 237 -14.39 8.44 7.49
N SER A 238 -14.88 8.44 8.74
CA SER A 238 -15.54 9.60 9.32
C SER A 238 -14.53 10.69 9.67
N GLY A 239 -14.99 11.93 9.92
CA GLY A 239 -14.12 13.03 10.34
C GLY A 239 -13.40 12.78 11.67
N GLU A 240 -14.00 11.98 12.56
CA GLU A 240 -13.42 11.60 13.85
C GLU A 240 -12.40 10.46 13.74
N ALA A 241 -12.31 9.80 12.59
CA ALA A 241 -11.39 8.69 12.34
C ALA A 241 -9.97 9.20 12.03
N VAL A 242 -9.31 9.73 13.06
CA VAL A 242 -7.96 10.35 12.98
C VAL A 242 -6.94 9.70 13.92
N HIS A 243 -7.28 8.55 14.51
CA HIS A 243 -6.40 7.84 15.44
C HIS A 243 -5.61 6.72 14.75
N ALA A 244 -4.49 6.35 15.38
CA ALA A 244 -3.67 5.20 15.01
C ALA A 244 -3.28 4.35 16.22
N ARG A 245 -3.02 3.06 15.97
CA ARG A 245 -2.52 2.10 16.96
C ARG A 245 -1.75 0.97 16.28
N LEU A 246 -0.76 0.40 16.96
CA LEU A 246 -0.15 -0.85 16.52
C LEU A 246 -0.99 -2.02 17.03
N VAL A 247 -1.07 -3.10 16.25
CA VAL A 247 -1.83 -4.32 16.56
C VAL A 247 -0.94 -5.53 16.27
N SER A 248 -0.68 -6.34 17.28
CA SER A 248 0.07 -7.60 17.18
C SER A 248 -0.88 -8.75 17.54
N THR A 249 -1.14 -9.65 16.59
CA THR A 249 -2.15 -10.71 16.72
C THR A 249 -1.48 -12.07 16.84
N GLY A 250 -1.94 -12.93 17.77
CA GLY A 250 -1.46 -14.31 17.90
C GLY A 250 -0.04 -14.44 18.44
N GLY A 251 0.55 -13.36 18.95
CA GLY A 251 1.91 -13.32 19.49
C GLY A 251 2.51 -11.92 19.48
N ALA A 252 3.79 -11.85 19.85
CA ALA A 252 4.54 -10.60 19.94
C ALA A 252 5.33 -10.30 18.66
N THR A 253 5.45 -9.01 18.35
CA THR A 253 6.23 -8.53 17.21
C THR A 253 7.53 -7.89 17.66
N LYS A 254 8.66 -8.33 17.12
CA LYS A 254 10.00 -7.90 17.56
C LYS A 254 10.58 -6.81 16.67
N GLY A 255 11.42 -5.96 17.28
CA GLY A 255 12.25 -4.98 16.55
C GLY A 255 11.44 -4.01 15.71
N VAL A 256 10.31 -3.53 16.25
CA VAL A 256 9.42 -2.60 15.56
C VAL A 256 10.03 -1.20 15.58
N ASN A 257 10.15 -0.58 14.41
CA ASN A 257 10.44 0.84 14.27
C ASN A 257 9.28 1.50 13.54
N LEU A 258 8.66 2.50 14.17
CA LEU A 258 7.53 3.25 13.63
C LEU A 258 7.90 4.73 13.59
N LYS A 259 7.75 5.34 12.41
CA LYS A 259 7.79 6.79 12.24
C LYS A 259 6.57 7.25 11.46
N ILE A 260 5.95 8.34 11.91
CA ILE A 260 4.78 8.96 11.26
C ILE A 260 5.10 10.43 11.03
N TYR A 261 4.87 10.90 9.81
CA TYR A 261 5.10 12.27 9.37
C TYR A 261 3.79 12.84 8.85
N ASN A 262 3.50 14.09 9.21
CA ASN A 262 2.39 14.81 8.61
C ASN A 262 2.75 15.20 7.17
N VAL A 263 1.76 15.15 6.29
CA VAL A 263 1.85 15.58 4.89
C VAL A 263 0.93 16.78 4.69
N ALA A 264 1.48 17.90 4.26
CA ALA A 264 0.75 19.14 3.97
C ALA A 264 -0.01 19.03 2.64
N SER A 265 -1.06 19.85 2.50
CA SER A 265 -1.82 19.98 1.26
C SER A 265 -0.94 20.48 0.11
N THR A 266 -1.12 19.90 -1.08
CA THR A 266 -0.56 20.40 -2.35
C THR A 266 -1.48 21.41 -3.04
N TRP A 267 -2.73 21.55 -2.58
CA TRP A 267 -3.68 22.56 -3.04
C TRP A 267 -3.49 23.88 -2.28
N HIS A 268 -3.56 24.99 -3.01
CA HIS A 268 -3.45 26.37 -2.51
C HIS A 268 -4.81 27.00 -2.25
#